data_AF-A0A3D5P4X0-F1
#
_entry.id   AF-A0A3D5P4X0-F1
#
_cell.length_a   1.000
_cell.length_b   1.000
_cell.length_c   1.000
_cell.angle_alpha   90.00
_cell.angle_beta   90.00
_cell.angle_gamma   90.00
#
_symmetry.space_group_name_H-M   'P 1'
#
loop_
_entity.id
_entity.type
_entity.pdbx_description
1 polymer ?
#
loop_
_entity_poly.entity_id
_entity_poly.type
_entity_poly.pdbx_seq_one_letter_code
_entity_poly.pdbx_strand_id
1 'polypeptide(L)'
;MGGGKRLRPILCVTAYVASGGCRSASVYDLAASVELVHAYSLMHDDLPCMDDAELRRGRPAAHIEHGAVTAVWGAAKLIPLAAIQALEAARLLGCEEALARSVSKTLMRAAG
;
A
#
# COMPACT_ATOMS: atom_id res chain seq x y z
N MET A 1 -4.94 2.33 11.27
CA MET A 1 -5.44 1.56 10.11
C MET A 1 -6.39 0.44 10.55
N GLY A 2 -7.66 0.74 10.83
CA GLY A 2 -8.69 -0.27 11.15
C GLY A 2 -9.81 -0.24 10.12
N GLY A 3 -10.33 -1.40 9.71
CA GLY A 3 -11.64 -1.53 9.05
C GLY A 3 -11.71 -1.38 7.52
N GLY A 4 -10.73 -1.89 6.75
CA GLY A 4 -10.80 -1.91 5.28
C GLY A 4 -11.28 -3.23 4.69
N LYS A 5 -11.86 -3.17 3.48
CA LYS A 5 -12.27 -4.38 2.72
C LYS A 5 -11.08 -5.24 2.28
N ARG A 6 -9.87 -4.68 2.28
CA ARG A 6 -8.62 -5.34 1.86
C ARG A 6 -8.70 -5.98 0.47
N LEU A 7 -9.50 -5.39 -0.43
CA LEU A 7 -9.73 -5.95 -1.76
C LEU A 7 -8.44 -6.03 -2.58
N ARG A 8 -7.60 -4.98 -2.54
CA ARG A 8 -6.33 -4.92 -3.28
C ARG A 8 -5.34 -6.01 -2.88
N PRO A 9 -5.01 -6.21 -1.57
CA PRO A 9 -4.13 -7.29 -1.19
C PRO A 9 -4.74 -8.67 -1.45
N ILE A 10 -6.06 -8.85 -1.28
CA ILE A 10 -6.74 -10.11 -1.64
C ILE A 10 -6.57 -10.42 -3.13
N LEU A 11 -6.76 -9.43 -4.01
CA LEU A 11 -6.57 -9.59 -5.45
C LEU A 11 -5.12 -9.92 -5.80
N CYS A 12 -4.14 -9.25 -5.17
CA CYS A 12 -2.72 -9.52 -5.38
C CYS A 12 -2.36 -10.98 -5.04
N VAL A 13 -2.74 -11.45 -3.85
CA VAL A 13 -2.49 -12.83 -3.42
C VAL A 13 -3.22 -13.82 -4.32
N THR A 14 -4.49 -13.54 -4.66
CA THR A 14 -5.30 -14.44 -5.49
C THR A 14 -4.72 -14.56 -6.90
N ALA A 15 -4.26 -13.46 -7.49
CA ALA A 15 -3.59 -13.47 -8.78
C ALA A 15 -2.29 -14.28 -8.76
N TYR A 16 -1.48 -14.14 -7.69
CA TYR A 16 -0.27 -14.93 -7.52
C TYR A 16 -0.58 -16.43 -7.43
N VAL A 17 -1.58 -16.81 -6.62
CA VAL A 17 -2.02 -18.21 -6.47
C VAL A 17 -2.60 -18.77 -7.78
N ALA A 18 -3.42 -17.99 -8.48
CA ALA A 18 -3.97 -18.37 -9.78
C ALA A 18 -2.87 -18.56 -10.85
N SER A 19 -1.70 -17.94 -10.66
CA SER A 19 -0.54 -18.09 -11.54
C SER A 19 0.39 -19.25 -11.15
N GLY A 20 -0.04 -20.12 -10.23
CA GLY A 20 0.73 -21.28 -9.76
C GLY A 20 1.59 -21.03 -8.52
N GLY A 21 1.51 -19.83 -7.94
CA GLY A 21 2.18 -19.52 -6.67
C GLY A 21 1.49 -20.15 -5.46
N CYS A 22 2.21 -20.25 -4.33
CA CYS A 22 1.67 -20.73 -3.06
C CYS A 22 1.48 -19.58 -2.07
N ARG A 23 0.46 -19.67 -1.21
CA ARG A 23 0.31 -18.71 -0.11
C ARG A 23 1.50 -18.81 0.84
N SER A 24 2.12 -17.68 1.15
CA SER A 24 3.29 -17.55 2.00
C SER A 24 3.30 -16.16 2.66
N ALA A 25 4.11 -15.99 3.70
CA ALA A 25 4.35 -14.67 4.28
C ALA A 25 4.85 -13.67 3.22
N SER A 26 5.73 -14.11 2.32
CA SER A 26 6.33 -13.26 1.29
C SER A 26 5.33 -12.72 0.25
N VAL A 27 4.30 -13.49 -0.14
CA VAL A 27 3.24 -12.93 -1.01
C VAL A 27 2.30 -12.01 -0.23
N TYR A 28 2.06 -12.26 1.06
CA TYR A 28 1.29 -11.34 1.90
C TYR A 28 2.02 -10.00 2.09
N ASP A 29 3.34 -10.04 2.23
CA ASP A 29 4.20 -8.87 2.29
C ASP A 29 4.19 -8.08 0.97
N LEU A 30 4.22 -8.77 -0.16
CA LEU A 30 4.05 -8.14 -1.47
C LEU A 30 2.66 -7.48 -1.57
N ALA A 31 1.61 -8.17 -1.14
CA ALA A 31 0.26 -7.62 -1.13
C ALA A 31 0.10 -6.43 -0.18
N ALA A 32 0.82 -6.43 0.95
CA ALA A 32 0.86 -5.31 1.89
C ALA A 32 1.44 -4.05 1.25
N SER A 33 2.46 -4.18 0.38
CA SER A 33 3.00 -3.03 -0.36
C SER A 33 1.95 -2.31 -1.21
N VAL A 34 1.01 -3.05 -1.81
CA VAL A 34 -0.12 -2.48 -2.57
C VAL A 34 -1.08 -1.74 -1.64
N GLU A 35 -1.35 -2.29 -0.45
CA GLU A 35 -2.23 -1.65 0.53
C GLU A 35 -1.59 -0.41 1.18
N LEU A 36 -0.26 -0.34 1.26
CA LEU A 36 0.47 0.87 1.69
C LEU A 36 0.26 2.02 0.70
N VAL A 37 0.36 1.77 -0.60
CA VAL A 37 0.03 2.77 -1.65
C VAL A 37 -1.43 3.20 -1.55
N HIS A 38 -2.34 2.24 -1.34
CA HIS A 38 -3.76 2.56 -1.16
C HIS A 38 -3.99 3.47 0.06
N ALA A 39 -3.32 3.18 1.18
CA ALA A 39 -3.46 3.97 2.38
C ALA A 39 -2.88 5.38 2.24
N TYR A 40 -1.76 5.52 1.50
CA TYR A 40 -1.23 6.82 1.10
C TYR A 40 -2.30 7.66 0.40
N SER A 41 -2.93 7.11 -0.66
CA SER A 41 -3.95 7.85 -1.42
C SER A 41 -5.09 8.29 -0.50
N LEU A 42 -5.66 7.38 0.28
CA LEU A 42 -6.78 7.75 1.17
C LEU A 42 -6.42 8.84 2.19
N MET A 43 -5.22 8.79 2.77
CA MET A 43 -4.79 9.81 3.74
C MET A 43 -4.60 11.19 3.08
N HIS A 44 -4.14 11.22 1.83
CA HIS A 44 -4.03 12.46 1.06
C HIS A 44 -5.40 12.97 0.58
N ASP A 45 -6.25 12.07 0.09
CA ASP A 45 -7.60 12.38 -0.37
C ASP A 45 -8.46 12.97 0.76
N ASP A 46 -8.28 12.50 1.99
CA ASP A 46 -9.00 13.01 3.16
C ASP A 46 -8.60 14.46 3.55
N LEU A 47 -7.55 15.07 2.99
CA LEU A 47 -7.08 16.40 3.40
C LEU A 47 -8.06 17.54 3.03
N PRO A 48 -8.01 18.69 3.74
CA PRO A 48 -8.89 19.84 3.44
C PRO A 48 -8.75 20.43 2.03
N CYS A 49 -7.60 20.23 1.39
CA CYS A 49 -7.37 20.68 0.02
C CYS A 49 -7.82 19.66 -1.05
N MET A 50 -8.34 18.51 -0.64
CA MET A 50 -8.80 17.41 -1.48
C MET A 50 -10.30 17.17 -1.23
N ASP A 51 -10.68 16.11 -0.52
CA ASP A 51 -12.10 15.80 -0.24
C ASP A 51 -12.61 16.44 1.07
N ASP A 52 -11.72 17.00 1.90
CA ASP A 52 -12.03 17.58 3.21
C ASP A 52 -12.88 16.64 4.10
N ALA A 53 -12.52 15.37 4.10
CA ALA A 53 -13.31 14.34 4.77
C ALA A 53 -13.02 14.33 6.27
N GLU A 54 -14.01 14.68 7.10
CA GLU A 54 -13.85 14.63 8.56
C GLU A 54 -13.76 13.19 9.11
N LEU A 55 -14.41 12.24 8.42
CA LEU A 55 -14.53 10.84 8.84
C LEU A 55 -14.10 9.85 7.76
N ARG A 56 -13.38 8.81 8.21
CA ARG A 56 -13.01 7.64 7.41
C ARG A 56 -13.44 6.38 8.14
N ARG A 57 -14.44 5.69 7.56
CA ARG A 57 -14.97 4.42 8.11
C ARG A 57 -15.46 4.54 9.56
N GLY A 58 -16.19 5.62 9.85
CA GLY A 58 -16.75 5.89 11.17
C GLY A 58 -15.73 6.34 12.22
N ARG A 59 -14.49 6.65 11.82
CA ARG A 59 -13.45 7.20 12.69
C ARG A 59 -12.99 8.56 12.16
N PRO A 60 -12.47 9.47 13.02
CA PRO A 60 -11.83 10.69 12.56
C PRO A 60 -10.80 10.42 11.47
N ALA A 61 -10.79 11.25 10.43
CA ALA A 61 -9.73 11.20 9.42
C ALA A 61 -8.37 11.58 10.03
N ALA A 62 -7.28 11.15 9.40
CA ALA A 62 -5.93 11.31 9.95
C ALA A 62 -5.57 12.78 10.22
N HIS A 63 -6.04 13.70 9.38
CA HIS A 63 -5.77 15.13 9.54
C HIS A 63 -6.60 15.76 10.67
N ILE A 64 -7.78 15.21 10.98
CA ILE A 64 -8.60 15.61 12.14
C ILE A 64 -7.96 15.10 13.43
N GLU A 65 -7.50 13.85 13.45
CA GLU A 65 -6.93 13.23 14.66
C GLU A 65 -5.53 13.74 15.00
N HIS A 66 -4.69 14.01 13.99
CA HIS A 66 -3.26 14.30 14.18
C HIS A 66 -2.79 15.64 13.60
N GLY A 67 -3.69 16.40 12.97
CA GLY A 67 -3.38 17.63 12.24
C GLY A 67 -2.92 17.38 10.80
N ALA A 68 -3.22 18.34 9.92
CA ALA A 68 -2.96 18.23 8.48
C ALA A 68 -1.48 18.02 8.12
N VAL A 69 -0.56 18.75 8.77
CA VAL A 69 0.89 18.60 8.52
C VAL A 69 1.36 17.19 8.84
N THR A 70 0.94 16.65 9.98
CA THR A 70 1.27 15.27 10.40
C THR A 70 0.68 14.24 9.45
N ALA A 71 -0.56 14.44 9.00
CA ALA A 71 -1.21 13.54 8.06
C ALA A 71 -0.49 13.50 6.70
N VAL A 72 -0.08 14.66 6.17
CA VAL A 72 0.71 14.77 4.93
C VAL A 72 2.03 14.00 5.06
N TRP A 73 2.83 14.28 6.10
CA TRP A 73 4.12 13.61 6.28
C TRP A 73 3.98 12.12 6.60
N GLY A 74 2.94 11.75 7.36
CA GLY A 74 2.62 10.37 7.66
C GLY A 74 2.28 9.58 6.41
N ALA A 75 1.44 10.15 5.53
CA ALA A 75 1.10 9.56 4.26
C ALA A 75 2.33 9.46 3.34
N ALA A 76 3.10 10.54 3.19
CA ALA A 76 4.27 10.59 2.31
C ALA A 76 5.31 9.49 2.60
N LYS A 77 5.45 9.08 3.87
CA LYS A 77 6.35 7.97 4.26
C LYS A 77 5.89 6.60 3.75
N LEU A 78 4.61 6.42 3.42
CA LEU A 78 4.06 5.13 2.96
C LEU A 78 4.53 4.77 1.55
N ILE A 79 4.81 5.74 0.68
CA ILE A 79 5.30 5.50 -0.69
C ILE A 79 6.68 4.82 -0.71
N PRO A 80 7.75 5.39 -0.09
CA PRO A 80 9.03 4.71 -0.06
C PRO A 80 8.97 3.39 0.72
N LEU A 81 8.15 3.30 1.77
CA LEU A 81 7.93 2.05 2.49
C LEU A 81 7.32 0.97 1.59
N ALA A 82 6.32 1.31 0.78
CA ALA A 82 5.72 0.40 -0.19
C ALA A 82 6.74 -0.08 -1.22
N ALA A 83 7.60 0.81 -1.73
CA ALA A 83 8.63 0.47 -2.70
C ALA A 83 9.64 -0.56 -2.15
N ILE A 84 10.12 -0.33 -0.92
CA ILE A 84 11.06 -1.21 -0.22
C ILE A 84 10.39 -2.55 0.08
N GLN A 85 9.18 -2.52 0.64
CA GLN A 85 8.40 -3.71 0.96
C GLN A 85 8.18 -4.59 -0.28
N ALA A 86 7.83 -3.99 -1.43
CA ALA A 86 7.62 -4.72 -2.68
C ALA A 86 8.90 -5.39 -3.18
N LEU A 87 10.04 -4.68 -3.09
CA LEU A 87 11.34 -5.19 -3.52
C LEU A 87 11.79 -6.36 -2.64
N GLU A 88 11.70 -6.20 -1.33
CA GLU A 88 12.10 -7.24 -0.36
C GLU A 88 11.18 -8.46 -0.45
N ALA A 89 9.87 -8.25 -0.52
CA ALA A 89 8.91 -9.34 -0.69
C ALA A 89 9.16 -10.13 -1.99
N ALA A 90 9.44 -9.45 -3.11
CA ALA A 90 9.78 -10.11 -4.37
C ALA A 90 11.08 -10.94 -4.26
N ARG A 91 12.10 -10.45 -3.57
CA ARG A 91 13.33 -11.22 -3.30
C ARG A 91 13.04 -12.47 -2.45
N LEU A 92 12.21 -12.33 -1.41
CA LEU A 92 11.79 -13.46 -0.55
C LEU A 92 10.90 -14.47 -1.28
N LEU A 93 10.25 -14.08 -2.37
CA LEU A 93 9.54 -15.00 -3.28
C LEU A 93 10.48 -15.74 -4.23
N GLY A 94 11.79 -15.49 -4.17
CA GLY A 94 12.80 -16.13 -5.03
C GLY A 94 12.93 -15.49 -6.41
N CYS A 95 12.38 -14.29 -6.62
CA CYS A 95 12.56 -13.57 -7.88
C CYS A 95 14.03 -13.17 -8.05
N GLU A 96 14.55 -13.30 -9.28
CA GLU A 96 15.82 -12.71 -9.65
C GLU A 96 15.84 -11.19 -9.38
N GLU A 97 17.01 -10.63 -9.10
CA GLU A 97 17.16 -9.22 -8.73
C GLU A 97 16.57 -8.26 -9.79
N ALA A 98 16.70 -8.58 -11.08
CA ALA A 98 16.11 -7.81 -12.16
C ALA A 98 14.57 -7.80 -12.10
N LEU A 99 13.96 -8.96 -11.82
CA LEU A 99 12.52 -9.10 -11.68
C LEU A 99 12.01 -8.42 -10.40
N ALA A 100 12.70 -8.59 -9.27
CA ALA A 100 12.34 -7.94 -8.01
C ALA A 100 12.33 -6.40 -8.14
N ARG A 101 13.33 -5.84 -8.83
CA ARG A 101 13.34 -4.40 -9.19
C ARG A 101 12.19 -4.03 -10.12
N SER A 102 11.86 -4.88 -11.09
CA SER A 102 10.74 -4.65 -12.01
C SER A 102 9.40 -4.61 -11.27
N VAL A 103 9.19 -5.49 -10.30
CA VAL A 103 7.98 -5.51 -9.44
C VAL A 103 7.84 -4.19 -8.67
N SER A 104 8.89 -3.77 -7.96
CA SER A 104 8.87 -2.50 -7.20
C SER A 104 8.65 -1.30 -8.13
N LYS A 105 9.33 -1.25 -9.30
CA LYS A 105 9.11 -0.19 -10.30
C LYS A 105 7.70 -0.18 -10.86
N THR A 106 7.12 -1.35 -11.11
CA THR A 106 5.74 -1.48 -11.61
C THR A 106 4.75 -0.96 -10.59
N LEU A 107 4.93 -1.30 -9.31
CA LEU A 107 4.10 -0.76 -8.24
C LEU A 107 4.20 0.76 -8.16
N MET A 108 5.41 1.32 -8.21
CA MET A 108 5.61 2.77 -8.14
C MET A 108 5.03 3.50 -9.34
N ARG A 109 5.17 2.95 -10.56
CA ARG A 109 4.53 3.53 -11.76
C ARG A 109 3.01 3.48 -11.70
N ALA A 110 2.44 2.43 -11.09
CA ALA A 110 1.00 2.31 -10.92
C ALA A 110 0.45 3.23 -9.82
N ALA A 111 1.30 3.71 -8.91
CA ALA A 111 0.92 4.62 -7.83
C ALA A 111 0.69 6.07 -8.29
N GLY A 112 1.22 6.45 -9.46
CA GLY A 112 1.20 7.83 -9.97
C GLY A 112 2.56 8.48 -9.84
#